data_AF-E4WMC7-F1
#
_entry.id   AF-E4WMC7-F1
#
_cell.length_a   1.000
_cell.length_b   1.000
_cell.length_c   1.000
_cell.angle_alpha   90.00
_cell.angle_beta   90.00
_cell.angle_gamma   90.00
#
_symmetry.space_group_name_H-M   'P 1'
#
loop_
_entity.id
_entity.type
_entity.pdbx_description
1 polymer ?
#
loop_
_entity_poly.entity_id
_entity_poly.type
_entity_poly.pdbx_seq_one_letter_code
_entity_poly.pdbx_strand_id
1 'polypeptide(L)'
;MPGKNRRRLNNQALEREQFQRVLRAAERGNLEAQHDLAAFYATDETLGIKDEAKAVEWYTKAAKKGHGQSQYDLGFMLLLGEGTQKDVAKGLWWMKRAVANGSRDAARLLSDIYAQGLFGVEASSEKAAYWERGARSRESRIY
;
A
#
# COMPACT_ATOMS: atom_id res chain seq x y z
N MET A 1 7.70 26.14 -31.56
CA MET A 1 8.18 24.74 -31.49
C MET A 1 7.10 23.82 -30.91
N PRO A 2 6.41 22.98 -31.71
CA PRO A 2 5.26 22.16 -31.29
C PRO A 2 5.60 20.78 -30.67
N GLY A 3 6.87 20.35 -30.68
CA GLY A 3 7.25 18.97 -30.34
C GLY A 3 7.11 18.56 -28.86
N LYS A 4 7.26 19.49 -27.91
CA LYS A 4 7.16 19.19 -26.47
C LYS A 4 5.71 18.97 -26.00
N ASN A 5 4.75 19.66 -26.63
CA ASN A 5 3.34 19.57 -26.26
C ASN A 5 2.69 18.27 -26.78
N ARG A 6 3.07 17.82 -27.98
CA ARG A 6 2.58 16.57 -28.57
C ARG A 6 3.05 15.32 -27.81
N ARG A 7 4.28 15.32 -27.29
CA ARG A 7 4.81 14.23 -26.45
C ARG A 7 4.07 14.12 -25.11
N ARG A 8 3.78 15.25 -24.46
CA ARG A 8 2.97 15.28 -23.22
C ARG A 8 1.56 14.75 -23.42
N LEU A 9 0.87 15.18 -24.48
CA LEU A 9 -0.49 14.71 -24.80
C LEU A 9 -0.52 13.21 -25.11
N ASN A 10 0.47 12.69 -25.84
CA ASN A 10 0.56 11.26 -26.13
C ASN A 10 0.81 10.42 -24.86
N ASN A 11 1.64 10.91 -23.93
CA ASN A 11 1.87 10.24 -22.66
C ASN A 11 0.60 10.22 -21.78
N GLN A 12 -0.12 11.34 -21.70
CA GLN A 12 -1.39 11.40 -20.97
C GLN A 12 -2.46 10.46 -21.55
N ALA A 13 -2.52 10.33 -22.88
CA ALA A 13 -3.45 9.40 -23.52
C ALA A 13 -3.13 7.94 -23.17
N LEU A 14 -1.84 7.58 -23.16
CA LEU A 14 -1.38 6.25 -22.77
C LEU A 14 -1.68 5.95 -21.30
N GLU A 15 -1.43 6.90 -20.40
CA GLU A 15 -1.74 6.79 -18.97
C GLU A 15 -3.25 6.59 -18.74
N ARG A 16 -4.10 7.32 -19.48
CA ARG A 16 -5.56 7.13 -19.42
C ARG A 16 -5.99 5.75 -19.90
N GLU A 17 -5.38 5.24 -20.96
CA GLU A 17 -5.68 3.90 -21.46
C GLU A 17 -5.26 2.82 -20.45
N GLN A 18 -4.07 2.98 -19.86
CA GLN A 18 -3.57 2.11 -18.80
C GLN A 18 -4.50 2.11 -17.59
N PHE A 19 -4.92 3.29 -17.12
CA PHE A 19 -5.89 3.42 -16.05
C PHE A 19 -7.20 2.67 -16.37
N GLN A 20 -7.75 2.85 -17.57
CA GLN A 20 -8.99 2.17 -17.98
C GLN A 20 -8.83 0.65 -18.07
N ARG A 21 -7.66 0.16 -18.48
CA ARG A 21 -7.36 -1.27 -18.49
C ARG A 21 -7.29 -1.83 -17.07
N VAL A 22 -6.60 -1.14 -16.17
CA VAL A 22 -6.50 -1.51 -14.75
C VAL A 22 -7.87 -1.47 -14.09
N LEU A 23 -8.68 -0.44 -14.32
CA LEU A 23 -10.03 -0.32 -13.80
C LEU A 23 -10.89 -1.55 -14.16
N ARG A 24 -10.95 -1.90 -15.44
CA ARG A 24 -11.71 -3.08 -15.90
C ARG A 24 -11.21 -4.39 -15.28
N ALA A 25 -9.90 -4.54 -15.08
CA ALA A 25 -9.33 -5.74 -14.45
C ALA A 25 -9.64 -5.79 -12.95
N ALA A 26 -9.57 -4.64 -12.26
CA ALA A 26 -9.88 -4.50 -10.84
C ALA A 26 -11.37 -4.80 -10.55
N GLU A 27 -12.27 -4.33 -11.41
CA GLU A 27 -13.71 -4.62 -11.37
C GLU A 27 -14.01 -6.12 -11.55
N ARG A 28 -13.22 -6.82 -12.37
CA ARG A 28 -13.29 -8.28 -12.52
C ARG A 28 -12.67 -9.05 -11.35
N GLY A 29 -12.15 -8.36 -10.34
CA GLY A 29 -11.67 -8.96 -9.10
C GLY A 29 -10.20 -9.37 -9.12
N ASN A 30 -9.41 -8.97 -10.12
CA ASN A 30 -7.97 -9.21 -10.14
C ASN A 30 -7.29 -8.40 -9.01
N LEU A 31 -6.57 -9.08 -8.12
CA LEU A 31 -6.00 -8.47 -6.90
C LEU A 31 -4.89 -7.46 -7.19
N GLU A 32 -4.00 -7.78 -8.14
CA GLU A 32 -2.93 -6.89 -8.58
C GLU A 32 -3.53 -5.62 -9.18
N ALA A 33 -4.52 -5.76 -10.07
CA ALA A 33 -5.20 -4.61 -10.65
C ALA A 33 -5.98 -3.78 -9.61
N GLN A 34 -6.51 -4.40 -8.55
CA GLN A 34 -7.13 -3.66 -7.44
C GLN A 34 -6.09 -2.87 -6.64
N HIS A 35 -4.90 -3.42 -6.43
CA HIS A 35 -3.77 -2.71 -5.83
C HIS A 35 -3.29 -1.56 -6.72
N ASP A 36 -3.07 -1.81 -8.01
CA ASP A 36 -2.64 -0.80 -8.98
C ASP A 36 -3.65 0.33 -9.10
N LEU A 37 -4.95 0.01 -9.12
CA LEU A 37 -6.01 1.00 -9.16
C LEU A 37 -6.01 1.89 -7.91
N ALA A 38 -5.79 1.29 -6.74
CA ALA A 38 -5.64 2.05 -5.51
C ALA A 38 -4.39 2.95 -5.56
N ALA A 39 -3.27 2.46 -6.09
CA ALA A 39 -2.04 3.25 -6.25
C ALA A 39 -2.22 4.44 -7.20
N PHE A 40 -2.97 4.28 -8.30
CA PHE A 40 -3.40 5.37 -9.17
C PHE A 40 -4.16 6.44 -8.37
N TYR A 41 -5.15 6.02 -7.59
CA TYR A 41 -5.90 6.97 -6.75
C TYR A 41 -5.06 7.61 -5.63
N ALA A 42 -4.03 6.93 -5.12
CA ALA A 42 -3.20 7.46 -4.03
C ALA A 42 -2.15 8.47 -4.51
N THR A 43 -1.51 8.23 -5.66
CA THR A 43 -0.27 8.92 -6.05
C THR A 43 -0.33 9.63 -7.40
N ASP A 44 -1.30 9.33 -8.26
CA ASP A 44 -1.34 9.88 -9.63
C ASP A 44 -1.91 11.31 -9.66
N GLU A 45 -0.99 12.27 -9.80
CA GLU A 45 -1.31 13.68 -10.03
C GLU A 45 -1.35 14.05 -11.53
N THR A 46 -0.86 13.18 -12.43
CA THR A 46 -0.74 13.49 -13.88
C THR A 46 -2.06 13.38 -14.62
N LEU A 47 -2.91 12.45 -14.20
CA LEU A 47 -4.26 12.24 -14.70
C LEU A 47 -5.31 13.10 -13.98
N GLY A 48 -4.95 13.70 -12.85
CA GLY A 48 -5.87 14.47 -12.01
C GLY A 48 -6.95 13.60 -11.35
N ILE A 49 -6.65 12.32 -11.13
CA ILE A 49 -7.58 11.34 -10.57
C ILE A 49 -7.35 11.05 -9.08
N LYS A 50 -6.32 11.66 -8.47
CA LYS A 50 -5.97 11.46 -7.07
C LYS A 50 -7.20 11.60 -6.16
N ASP A 51 -7.46 10.55 -5.40
CA ASP A 51 -8.56 10.41 -4.46
C ASP A 51 -8.18 9.36 -3.41
N GLU A 52 -7.58 9.81 -2.32
CA GLU A 52 -7.07 8.93 -1.27
C GLU A 52 -8.19 8.08 -0.63
N ALA A 53 -9.43 8.58 -0.58
CA ALA A 53 -10.56 7.80 -0.08
C ALA A 53 -10.87 6.61 -0.99
N LYS A 54 -10.86 6.81 -2.31
CA LYS A 54 -10.97 5.70 -3.27
C LYS A 54 -9.79 4.75 -3.20
N ALA A 55 -8.57 5.25 -2.95
CA ALA A 55 -7.42 4.39 -2.74
C ALA A 55 -7.64 3.46 -1.53
N VAL A 56 -8.10 3.99 -0.40
CA VAL A 56 -8.45 3.20 0.79
C VAL A 56 -9.49 2.13 0.46
N GLU A 57 -10.53 2.46 -0.30
CA GLU A 57 -11.56 1.50 -0.71
C GLU A 57 -10.99 0.34 -1.54
N TRP A 58 -10.18 0.65 -2.56
CA TRP A 58 -9.60 -0.36 -3.44
C TRP A 58 -8.53 -1.20 -2.76
N TYR A 59 -7.65 -0.58 -1.96
CA TYR A 59 -6.72 -1.33 -1.11
C TYR A 59 -7.49 -2.24 -0.13
N THR A 60 -8.59 -1.77 0.47
CA THR A 60 -9.42 -2.60 1.34
C THR A 60 -9.99 -3.82 0.62
N LYS A 61 -10.45 -3.68 -0.63
CA LYS A 61 -10.97 -4.82 -1.43
C LYS A 61 -9.91 -5.89 -1.63
N ALA A 62 -8.70 -5.51 -2.05
CA ALA A 62 -7.59 -6.43 -2.27
C ALA A 62 -7.05 -7.02 -0.95
N ALA A 63 -6.89 -6.18 0.07
CA ALA A 63 -6.37 -6.56 1.39
C ALA A 63 -7.24 -7.61 2.09
N LYS A 64 -8.58 -7.46 2.00
CA LYS A 64 -9.55 -8.44 2.51
C LYS A 64 -9.40 -9.83 1.88
N LYS A 65 -8.95 -9.89 0.62
CA LYS A 65 -8.69 -11.14 -0.12
C LYS A 65 -7.28 -11.69 0.08
N GLY A 66 -6.47 -11.09 0.96
CA GLY A 66 -5.14 -11.59 1.29
C GLY A 66 -3.98 -10.95 0.55
N HIS A 67 -4.22 -9.93 -0.29
CA HIS A 67 -3.15 -9.27 -1.04
C HIS A 67 -2.18 -8.54 -0.09
N GLY A 68 -0.95 -9.04 0.04
CA GLY A 68 0.00 -8.60 1.06
C GLY A 68 0.41 -7.13 0.91
N GLN A 69 0.65 -6.66 -0.32
CA GLN A 69 1.03 -5.27 -0.57
C GLN A 69 -0.12 -4.31 -0.24
N SER A 70 -1.36 -4.63 -0.64
CA SER A 70 -2.51 -3.80 -0.28
C SER A 70 -2.79 -3.76 1.22
N GLN A 71 -2.46 -4.83 1.97
CA GLN A 71 -2.55 -4.80 3.43
C GLN A 71 -1.52 -3.84 4.03
N TYR A 72 -0.32 -3.79 3.46
CA TYR A 72 0.70 -2.81 3.84
C TYR A 72 0.21 -1.40 3.52
N ASP A 73 -0.16 -1.08 2.28
CA ASP A 73 -0.54 0.30 1.93
C ASP A 73 -1.77 0.78 2.72
N LEU A 74 -2.79 -0.08 2.87
CA LEU A 74 -3.96 0.24 3.70
C LEU A 74 -3.59 0.49 5.16
N GLY A 75 -2.72 -0.35 5.71
CA GLY A 75 -2.26 -0.18 7.09
C GLY A 75 -1.51 1.13 7.28
N PHE A 76 -0.71 1.53 6.29
CA PHE A 76 0.04 2.79 6.31
C PHE A 76 -0.88 3.99 6.22
N MET A 77 -1.84 4.00 5.29
CA MET A 77 -2.85 5.06 5.16
C MET A 77 -3.66 5.24 6.44
N LEU A 78 -4.02 4.15 7.14
CA LEU A 78 -4.72 4.22 8.44
C LEU A 78 -3.86 4.77 9.57
N LEU A 79 -2.55 4.48 9.58
CA LEU A 79 -1.60 5.03 10.56
C LEU A 79 -1.44 6.55 10.41
N LEU A 80 -1.47 7.03 9.17
CA LEU A 80 -1.36 8.45 8.84
C LEU A 80 -2.70 9.19 8.89
N GLY A 81 -3.80 8.50 8.61
CA GLY A 81 -5.11 9.13 8.38
C GLY A 81 -5.24 9.75 6.98
N GLU A 82 -4.57 9.17 5.98
CA GLU A 82 -4.67 9.60 4.57
C GLU A 82 -5.88 8.92 3.92
N GLY A 83 -6.76 9.70 3.28
CA GLY A 83 -8.00 9.19 2.70
C GLY A 83 -9.01 8.55 3.68
N THR A 84 -8.72 8.54 5.00
CA THR A 84 -9.57 7.94 6.03
C THR A 84 -9.26 8.58 7.39
N GLN A 85 -10.16 8.40 8.38
CA GLN A 85 -9.81 8.73 9.76
C GLN A 85 -8.61 7.88 10.22
N LYS A 86 -7.67 8.53 10.92
CA LYS A 86 -6.53 7.85 11.54
C LYS A 86 -7.01 6.81 12.54
N ASP A 87 -6.54 5.58 12.37
CA ASP A 87 -6.85 4.43 13.23
C ASP A 87 -5.59 3.57 13.37
N VAL A 88 -4.83 3.84 14.43
CA VAL A 88 -3.53 3.19 14.68
C VAL A 88 -3.72 1.70 14.96
N ALA A 89 -4.76 1.32 15.70
CA ALA A 89 -5.00 -0.08 16.05
C ALA A 89 -5.30 -0.91 14.81
N LYS A 90 -6.15 -0.41 13.92
CA LYS A 90 -6.49 -1.06 12.65
C LYS A 90 -5.33 -1.02 11.66
N GLY A 91 -4.56 0.07 11.61
CA GLY A 91 -3.35 0.17 10.80
C GLY A 91 -2.32 -0.89 11.18
N LEU A 92 -2.02 -1.02 12.47
CA LEU A 92 -1.14 -2.08 12.99
C LEU A 92 -1.70 -3.48 12.71
N TRP A 93 -3.02 -3.68 12.79
CA TRP A 93 -3.64 -4.96 12.48
C TRP A 93 -3.41 -5.38 11.02
N TRP A 94 -3.57 -4.45 10.07
CA TRP A 94 -3.29 -4.71 8.66
C TRP A 94 -1.80 -4.97 8.41
N MET A 95 -0.90 -4.22 9.06
CA MET A 95 0.54 -4.48 8.98
C MET A 95 0.92 -5.88 9.42
N LYS A 96 0.38 -6.35 10.54
CA LYS A 96 0.63 -7.72 11.03
C LYS A 96 0.16 -8.78 10.02
N ARG A 97 -0.96 -8.55 9.33
CA ARG A 97 -1.44 -9.42 8.25
C ARG A 97 -0.54 -9.36 7.03
N ALA A 98 -0.05 -8.18 6.66
CA ALA A 98 0.87 -8.02 5.55
C ALA A 98 2.16 -8.83 5.81
N VAL A 99 2.69 -8.80 7.04
CA VAL A 99 3.80 -9.68 7.45
C VAL A 99 3.43 -11.14 7.30
N ALA A 100 2.25 -11.57 7.78
CA ALA A 100 1.80 -12.96 7.61
C ALA A 100 1.76 -13.37 6.13
N ASN A 101 1.39 -12.45 5.22
CA ASN A 101 1.36 -12.67 3.77
C ASN A 101 2.67 -12.37 3.03
N GLY A 102 3.79 -12.21 3.75
CA GLY A 102 5.12 -12.14 3.13
C GLY A 102 5.72 -10.74 2.99
N SER A 103 5.00 -9.68 3.38
CA SER A 103 5.52 -8.31 3.30
C SER A 103 6.64 -8.08 4.32
N ARG A 104 7.87 -7.95 3.81
CA ARG A 104 9.05 -7.59 4.61
C ARG A 104 9.02 -6.11 5.03
N ASP A 105 8.46 -5.26 4.17
CA ASP A 105 8.35 -3.83 4.45
C ASP A 105 7.39 -3.56 5.61
N ALA A 106 6.29 -4.32 5.70
CA ALA A 106 5.41 -4.29 6.87
C ALA A 106 6.13 -4.69 8.17
N ALA A 107 7.02 -5.67 8.11
CA ALA A 107 7.76 -6.13 9.28
C ALA A 107 8.79 -5.10 9.74
N ARG A 108 9.50 -4.47 8.78
CA ARG A 108 10.44 -3.38 9.06
C ARG A 108 9.70 -2.18 9.68
N LEU A 109 8.58 -1.76 9.07
CA LEU A 109 7.79 -0.66 9.61
C LEU A 109 7.27 -0.95 11.01
N LEU A 110 6.76 -2.16 11.28
CA LEU A 110 6.35 -2.55 12.64
C LEU A 110 7.52 -2.50 13.62
N SER A 111 8.71 -2.93 13.21
CA SER A 111 9.91 -2.81 14.03
C SER A 111 10.20 -1.35 14.37
N ASP A 112 10.19 -0.46 13.37
CA ASP A 112 10.47 0.96 13.56
C ASP A 112 9.43 1.65 14.45
N ILE A 113 8.15 1.29 14.29
CA ILE A 113 7.06 1.79 15.13
C ILE A 113 7.32 1.45 16.60
N TYR A 114 7.66 0.20 16.91
CA TYR A 114 7.95 -0.18 18.30
C TYR A 114 9.32 0.27 18.77
N ALA A 115 10.32 0.41 17.91
CA ALA A 115 11.64 0.88 18.32
C ALA A 115 11.61 2.34 18.79
N GLN A 116 10.83 3.17 18.09
CA GLN A 116 10.80 4.62 18.30
C GLN A 116 9.51 5.11 18.99
N GLY A 117 8.50 4.27 19.13
CA GLY A 117 7.19 4.67 19.65
C GLY A 117 6.39 5.56 18.69
N LEU A 118 6.39 5.23 17.40
CA LEU A 118 5.72 6.04 16.37
C LEU A 118 4.20 5.94 16.46
N PHE A 119 3.52 6.94 15.90
CA PHE A 119 2.05 7.00 15.82
C PHE A 119 1.31 6.92 17.16
N GLY A 120 2.00 7.23 18.28
CA GLY A 120 1.43 7.13 19.63
C GLY A 120 1.45 5.71 20.20
N VAL A 121 2.21 4.80 19.59
CA VAL A 121 2.47 3.47 20.13
C VAL A 121 3.59 3.56 21.16
N GLU A 122 3.48 2.83 22.26
CA GLU A 122 4.54 2.74 23.26
C GLU A 122 5.77 2.03 22.69
N ALA A 123 6.94 2.63 22.88
CA ALA A 123 8.20 2.03 22.45
C ALA A 123 8.48 0.73 23.22
N SER A 124 8.96 -0.29 22.51
CA SER A 124 9.30 -1.60 23.04
C SER A 124 10.39 -2.24 22.17
N SER A 125 11.61 -2.29 22.72
CA SER A 125 12.75 -2.96 22.09
C SER A 125 12.49 -4.46 21.86
N GLU A 126 11.75 -5.09 22.77
CA GLU A 126 11.34 -6.49 22.64
C GLU A 126 10.44 -6.71 21.41
N LYS A 127 9.39 -5.90 21.25
CA LYS A 127 8.47 -5.99 20.10
C LYS A 127 9.18 -5.61 18.81
N ALA A 128 10.06 -4.60 18.83
CA ALA A 128 10.85 -4.23 17.67
C ALA A 128 11.71 -5.42 17.18
N ALA A 129 12.47 -6.02 18.09
CA ALA A 129 13.32 -7.18 17.77
C ALA A 129 12.49 -8.40 17.34
N TYR A 130 11.27 -8.57 17.86
CA TYR A 130 10.35 -9.62 17.39
C TYR A 130 9.98 -9.46 15.91
N TRP A 131 9.56 -8.26 15.49
CA TRP A 131 9.18 -8.01 14.09
C TRP A 131 10.38 -8.06 13.14
N GLU A 132 11.55 -7.62 13.60
CA GLU A 132 12.80 -7.72 12.84
C GLU A 132 13.23 -9.17 12.60
N ARG A 133 13.18 -10.03 13.63
CA ARG A 133 13.48 -11.47 13.49
C ARG A 133 12.49 -12.16 12.56
N GLY A 134 11.20 -11.85 12.69
CA GLY A 134 10.14 -12.37 11.80
C GLY A 134 10.36 -12.01 10.33
N ALA A 135 10.95 -10.85 10.03
CA ALA A 135 11.32 -10.46 8.67
C ALA A 135 12.46 -11.33 8.10
N ARG A 136 13.43 -11.70 8.94
CA ARG A 136 14.65 -12.46 8.57
C ARG A 136 14.40 -13.97 8.46
N SER A 137 13.55 -14.56 9.30
CA SER A 137 13.37 -16.02 9.38
C SER A 137 12.82 -16.68 8.10
N ARG A 138 12.26 -15.93 7.16
CA ARG A 138 11.87 -16.46 5.84
C ARG A 138 13.03 -16.55 4.83
N GLU A 139 14.22 -16.05 5.16
CA GLU A 139 15.44 -16.26 4.36
C GLU A 139 16.03 -17.66 4.55
N SER A 140 15.81 -18.32 5.69
CA SER A 140 16.43 -19.61 6.01
C SER A 140 15.70 -20.86 5.50
N ARG A 141 14.72 -20.74 4.59
CA ARG A 141 13.97 -21.91 4.07
C ARG A 141 14.29 -22.27 2.61
N ILE A 142 15.47 -21.86 2.14
CA ILE A 142 16.03 -22.27 0.86
C ILE A 142 17.34 -23.01 1.12
N TYR A 143 17.26 -24.27 1.58
CA TYR A 143 18.34 -25.25 1.52
C TYR A 143 17.72 -26.64 1.33
#